data_AF-A0A6N6T003-F1
#
_entry.id   AF-A0A6N6T003-F1
#
_cell.length_a   1.000
_cell.length_b   1.000
_cell.length_c   1.000
_cell.angle_alpha   90.00
_cell.angle_beta   90.00
_cell.angle_gamma   90.00
#
_symmetry.space_group_name_H-M   'P 1'
#
loop_
_entity.id
_entity.type
_entity.pdbx_description
1 polymer ?
#
loop_
_entity_poly.entity_id
_entity_poly.type
_entity_poly.pdbx_seq_one_letter_code
_entity_poly.pdbx_strand_id
1 'polypeptide(L)'
;MKKLAYVVPVAALLSVTPALAADPPPPDPDLAQFRAAYTSGEGLAYVVIKDEKGERVYRYGEASRVTARKDTRGYMLFTCTSPHVFVPQNPQDKAALLKAKVVKSGEPGFAELDAKYLANCKNPLVKSALPKKK
;
A
#
# COMPACT_ATOMS: atom_id res chain seq x y z
N MET A 1 -43.03 -60.57 -21.09
CA MET A 1 -41.88 -60.50 -20.17
C MET A 1 -41.47 -59.03 -20.05
N LYS A 2 -41.34 -58.54 -18.82
CA LYS A 2 -41.28 -57.13 -18.42
C LYS A 2 -39.85 -56.84 -17.95
N LYS A 3 -39.09 -55.97 -18.62
CA LYS A 3 -37.80 -55.45 -18.09
C LYS A 3 -37.58 -54.01 -18.56
N LEU A 4 -37.84 -53.07 -17.65
CA LEU A 4 -37.28 -51.71 -17.66
C LEU A 4 -35.81 -51.79 -17.20
N ALA A 5 -34.93 -51.00 -17.81
CA ALA A 5 -33.66 -50.57 -17.21
C ALA A 5 -33.30 -49.20 -17.81
N TYR A 6 -33.64 -48.13 -17.08
CA TYR A 6 -32.74 -47.29 -16.26
C TYR A 6 -31.85 -46.34 -17.09
N VAL A 7 -32.32 -45.10 -17.21
CA VAL A 7 -31.53 -43.93 -17.63
C VAL A 7 -30.82 -43.40 -16.38
N VAL A 8 -29.49 -43.37 -16.41
CA VAL A 8 -28.66 -42.72 -15.38
C VAL A 8 -28.33 -41.31 -15.87
N PRO A 9 -28.75 -40.23 -15.20
CA PRO A 9 -28.22 -38.91 -15.47
C PRO A 9 -26.92 -38.74 -14.69
N VAL A 10 -25.81 -38.58 -15.41
CA VAL A 10 -24.53 -38.15 -14.82
C VAL A 10 -24.66 -36.66 -14.52
N ALA A 11 -24.97 -36.33 -13.27
CA ALA A 11 -24.85 -34.98 -12.76
C ALA A 11 -23.37 -34.65 -12.59
N ALA A 12 -22.79 -33.94 -13.56
CA ALA A 12 -21.46 -33.37 -13.44
C ALA A 12 -21.51 -32.24 -12.39
N LEU A 13 -21.02 -32.53 -11.18
CA LEU A 13 -20.81 -31.56 -10.12
C LEU A 13 -19.74 -30.55 -10.57
N LEU A 14 -20.18 -29.34 -10.92
CA LEU A 14 -19.31 -28.17 -11.01
C LEU A 14 -18.86 -27.82 -9.59
N SER A 15 -17.64 -28.23 -9.22
CA SER A 15 -16.98 -27.81 -7.99
C SER A 15 -16.63 -26.33 -8.06
N VAL A 16 -17.57 -25.49 -7.63
CA VAL A 16 -17.29 -24.09 -7.27
C VAL A 16 -16.43 -24.12 -6.03
N THR A 17 -15.11 -24.04 -6.18
CA THR A 17 -14.22 -23.80 -5.04
C THR A 17 -14.47 -22.37 -4.54
N PRO A 18 -14.94 -22.18 -3.30
CA PRO A 18 -14.99 -20.84 -2.73
C PRO A 18 -13.55 -20.34 -2.62
N ALA A 19 -13.26 -19.21 -3.28
CA ALA A 19 -12.03 -18.47 -3.07
C ALA A 19 -12.08 -17.87 -1.67
N LEU A 20 -11.67 -18.64 -0.66
CA LEU A 20 -11.44 -18.13 0.67
C LEU A 20 -10.30 -17.12 0.57
N ALA A 21 -10.59 -15.86 0.91
CA ALA A 21 -9.54 -14.88 1.16
C ALA A 21 -8.69 -15.44 2.30
N ALA A 22 -7.47 -15.89 1.97
CA ALA A 22 -6.53 -16.36 2.97
C ALA A 22 -6.27 -15.26 4.01
N ASP A 23 -6.18 -15.63 5.28
CA ASP A 23 -5.82 -14.71 6.35
C ASP A 23 -4.53 -13.97 5.97
N PRO A 24 -4.44 -12.65 6.26
CA PRO A 24 -3.26 -11.89 5.94
C PRO A 24 -2.03 -12.51 6.62
N PRO A 25 -0.92 -12.70 5.90
CA PRO A 25 0.30 -13.26 6.47
C PRO A 25 0.78 -12.41 7.65
N PRO A 26 1.46 -13.01 8.63
CA PRO A 26 2.01 -12.27 9.76
C PRO A 26 2.89 -11.11 9.27
N PRO A 27 2.91 -9.97 9.98
CA PRO A 27 3.75 -8.83 9.63
C PRO A 27 5.23 -9.24 9.54
N ASP A 28 5.93 -8.72 8.54
CA ASP A 28 7.37 -8.95 8.39
C ASP A 28 8.15 -8.24 9.52
N PRO A 29 8.94 -8.98 10.34
CA PRO A 29 9.66 -8.40 11.47
C PRO A 29 10.74 -7.39 11.04
N ASP A 30 11.35 -7.57 9.86
CA ASP A 30 12.40 -6.65 9.38
C ASP A 30 11.83 -5.27 9.04
N LEU A 31 10.53 -5.22 8.73
CA LEU A 31 9.80 -3.99 8.43
C LEU A 31 9.10 -3.39 9.66
N ALA A 32 9.33 -3.91 10.87
CA ALA A 32 8.63 -3.45 12.07
C ALA A 32 8.78 -1.94 12.30
N GLN A 33 9.99 -1.40 12.13
CA GLN A 33 10.26 0.04 12.26
C GLN A 33 9.53 0.86 11.19
N PHE A 34 9.61 0.43 9.93
CA PHE A 34 8.90 1.08 8.84
C PHE A 34 7.39 1.06 9.08
N ARG A 35 6.83 -0.10 9.45
CA ARG A 35 5.41 -0.28 9.76
C ARG A 35 4.98 0.68 10.85
N ALA A 36 5.69 0.70 11.98
CA ALA A 36 5.38 1.57 13.12
C ALA A 36 5.39 3.05 12.71
N ALA A 37 6.39 3.48 11.93
CA ALA A 37 6.46 4.84 11.42
C ALA A 37 5.33 5.16 10.43
N TYR A 38 5.03 4.24 9.51
CA TYR A 38 4.00 4.38 8.50
C TYR A 38 2.61 4.53 9.14
N THR A 39 2.26 3.66 10.09
CA THR A 39 0.92 3.58 10.69
C THR A 39 0.67 4.60 11.80
N SER A 40 1.68 5.39 12.19
CA SER A 40 1.58 6.40 13.25
C SER A 40 1.44 7.82 12.71
N GLY A 41 1.05 8.74 13.60
CA GLY A 41 0.76 10.13 13.26
C GLY A 41 -0.58 10.30 12.54
N GLU A 42 -0.84 11.54 12.12
CA GLU A 42 -2.11 11.97 11.53
C GLU A 42 -1.87 12.78 10.25
N GLY A 43 -2.92 13.01 9.47
CA GLY A 43 -2.89 13.89 8.30
C GLY A 43 -2.21 13.28 7.07
N LEU A 44 -1.39 14.07 6.37
CA LEU A 44 -0.53 13.60 5.28
C LEU A 44 0.90 13.37 5.78
N ALA A 45 1.57 12.41 5.18
CA ALA A 45 2.96 12.08 5.44
C ALA A 45 3.68 11.74 4.14
N TYR A 46 5.01 11.84 4.18
CA TYR A 46 5.88 11.53 3.06
C TYR A 46 6.71 10.27 3.35
N VAL A 47 6.98 9.49 2.32
CA VAL A 47 7.96 8.40 2.36
C VAL A 47 9.02 8.68 1.32
N VAL A 48 10.27 8.71 1.76
CA VAL A 48 11.44 8.93 0.92
C VAL A 48 12.19 7.62 0.80
N ILE A 49 12.43 7.18 -0.43
CA ILE A 49 13.24 6.00 -0.73
C ILE A 49 14.40 6.47 -1.59
N LYS A 50 15.62 6.27 -1.08
CA LYS A 50 16.86 6.54 -1.81
C LYS A 50 17.40 5.24 -2.36
N ASP A 51 17.52 5.17 -3.69
CA ASP A 51 18.11 4.04 -4.41
C ASP A 51 19.12 4.54 -5.45
N GLU A 52 19.69 3.61 -6.22
CA GLU A 52 20.70 3.90 -7.25
C GLU A 52 20.15 4.79 -8.38
N LYS A 53 18.83 4.84 -8.57
CA LYS A 53 18.16 5.68 -9.57
C LYS A 53 17.82 7.07 -9.00
N GLY A 54 18.10 7.32 -7.73
CA GLY A 54 17.94 8.60 -7.06
C GLY A 54 16.95 8.56 -5.90
N GLU A 55 16.42 9.73 -5.57
CA GLU A 55 15.45 9.89 -4.48
C GLU A 55 14.02 9.89 -5.01
N ARG A 56 13.22 8.94 -4.54
CA ARG A 56 11.78 8.85 -4.83
C ARG A 56 10.99 9.33 -3.62
N VAL A 57 10.10 10.29 -3.83
CA VAL A 57 9.23 10.84 -2.79
C VAL A 57 7.79 10.40 -3.05
N TYR A 58 7.21 9.75 -2.06
CA TYR A 58 5.82 9.33 -2.05
C TYR A 58 5.05 10.10 -1.00
N ARG A 59 3.76 10.32 -1.24
CA ARG A 59 2.83 10.87 -0.27
C ARG A 59 1.80 9.82 0.12
N TYR A 60 1.32 9.86 1.36
CA TYR A 60 0.19 9.08 1.81
C TYR A 60 -0.58 9.80 2.90
N GLY A 61 -1.76 9.30 3.23
CA GLY A 61 -2.62 9.90 4.24
C GLY A 61 -3.35 8.88 5.09
N GLU A 62 -4.36 9.37 5.81
CA GLU A 62 -5.03 8.59 6.85
C GLU A 62 -5.71 7.32 6.32
N ALA A 63 -6.31 7.36 5.14
CA ALA A 63 -6.92 6.17 4.54
C ALA A 63 -5.90 5.02 4.38
N SER A 64 -4.70 5.31 3.89
CA SER A 64 -3.64 4.32 3.72
C SER A 64 -3.13 3.82 5.08
N ARG A 65 -3.04 4.68 6.09
CA ARG A 65 -2.71 4.29 7.47
C ARG A 65 -3.73 3.34 8.07
N VAL A 66 -5.01 3.68 7.99
CA VAL A 66 -6.11 2.86 8.51
C VAL A 66 -6.07 1.47 7.88
N THR A 67 -5.88 1.40 6.57
CA THR A 67 -5.74 0.13 5.85
C THR A 67 -4.53 -0.65 6.34
N ALA A 68 -3.34 -0.04 6.41
CA ALA A 68 -2.11 -0.75 6.82
C ALA A 68 -2.12 -1.25 8.28
N ARG A 69 -2.92 -0.63 9.16
CA ARG A 69 -3.15 -1.12 10.52
C ARG A 69 -3.92 -2.44 10.53
N LYS A 70 -4.85 -2.62 9.60
CA LYS A 70 -5.71 -3.81 9.47
C LYS A 70 -5.11 -4.89 8.56
N ASP A 71 -4.41 -4.48 7.52
CA ASP A 71 -3.87 -5.34 6.46
C ASP A 71 -2.37 -5.09 6.29
N THR A 72 -1.59 -6.16 6.47
CA THR A 72 -0.12 -6.16 6.40
C THR A 72 0.41 -6.50 5.01
N ARG A 73 -0.46 -6.81 4.05
CA ARG A 73 -0.08 -7.29 2.71
C ARG A 73 0.51 -6.20 1.82
N GLY A 74 0.26 -4.93 2.13
CA GLY A 74 0.80 -3.86 1.32
C GLY A 74 0.72 -2.48 1.94
N TYR A 75 1.63 -1.62 1.49
CA TYR A 75 1.70 -0.21 1.86
C TYR A 75 1.38 0.65 0.65
N MET A 76 0.23 1.32 0.70
CA MET A 76 -0.21 2.18 -0.39
C MET A 76 0.44 3.56 -0.28
N LEU A 77 1.17 3.92 -1.32
CA LEU A 77 1.92 5.17 -1.43
C LEU A 77 1.56 5.84 -2.76
N PHE A 78 1.58 7.17 -2.81
CA PHE A 78 1.18 7.91 -4.00
C PHE A 78 2.36 8.70 -4.55
N THR A 79 2.61 8.53 -5.84
CA THR A 79 3.32 9.54 -6.62
C THR A 79 2.31 10.61 -7.07
N CYS A 80 2.78 11.67 -7.73
CA CYS A 80 1.88 12.70 -8.24
C CYS A 80 0.77 12.14 -9.15
N THR A 81 1.10 11.15 -9.98
CA THR A 81 0.25 10.70 -11.07
C THR A 81 -0.35 9.32 -10.85
N SER A 82 0.22 8.51 -9.95
CA SER A 82 -0.26 7.15 -9.74
C SER A 82 -0.08 6.67 -8.29
N PRO A 83 -1.02 5.85 -7.78
CA PRO A 83 -0.76 5.03 -6.62
C PRO A 83 0.32 3.98 -6.94
N HIS A 84 1.02 3.56 -5.89
CA HIS A 84 2.00 2.50 -5.91
C HIS A 84 1.86 1.71 -4.61
N VAL A 85 1.69 0.40 -4.73
CA VAL A 85 1.55 -0.49 -3.57
C VAL A 85 2.85 -1.26 -3.43
N PHE A 86 3.53 -1.09 -2.31
CA PHE A 86 4.67 -1.93 -1.96
C PHE A 86 4.17 -3.16 -1.22
N VAL A 87 4.53 -4.34 -1.71
CA VAL A 87 4.13 -5.64 -1.13
C VAL A 87 5.32 -6.24 -0.38
N PRO A 88 5.29 -6.36 0.96
CA PRO A 88 6.41 -6.88 1.74
C PRO A 88 6.93 -8.26 1.31
N GLN A 89 6.06 -9.08 0.74
CA GLN A 89 6.42 -10.41 0.23
C GLN A 89 7.17 -10.35 -1.10
N ASN A 90 7.16 -9.22 -1.80
CA ASN A 90 8.00 -8.99 -2.97
C ASN A 90 9.39 -8.53 -2.51
N PRO A 91 10.48 -9.24 -2.88
CA PRO A 91 11.83 -8.90 -2.44
C PRO A 91 12.30 -7.48 -2.81
N GLN A 92 11.90 -6.98 -3.99
CA GLN A 92 12.28 -5.64 -4.44
C GLN A 92 11.58 -4.56 -3.61
N ASP A 93 10.30 -4.77 -3.33
CA ASP A 93 9.52 -3.85 -2.51
C ASP A 93 10.01 -3.87 -1.06
N LYS A 94 10.28 -5.05 -0.49
CA LYS A 94 10.88 -5.17 0.84
C LYS A 94 12.20 -4.41 0.92
N ALA A 95 13.09 -4.61 -0.05
CA ALA A 95 14.37 -3.90 -0.10
C ALA A 95 14.20 -2.37 -0.20
N ALA A 96 13.17 -1.90 -0.90
CA ALA A 96 12.85 -0.48 -0.97
C ALA A 96 12.29 0.05 0.37
N LEU A 97 11.39 -0.70 1.02
CA LEU A 97 10.80 -0.34 2.32
C LEU A 97 11.83 -0.34 3.45
N LEU A 98 12.83 -1.22 3.40
CA LEU A 98 13.95 -1.23 4.36
C LEU A 98 14.81 0.04 4.28
N LYS A 99 14.85 0.70 3.12
CA LYS A 99 15.57 1.97 2.90
C LYS A 99 14.66 3.20 3.11
N ALA A 100 13.38 2.98 3.38
CA ALA A 100 12.39 4.03 3.38
C ALA A 100 12.43 4.84 4.68
N LYS A 101 12.40 6.17 4.54
CA LYS A 101 12.22 7.10 5.65
C LYS A 101 10.83 7.72 5.59
N VAL A 102 10.06 7.55 6.65
CA VAL A 102 8.78 8.25 6.82
C VAL A 102 9.04 9.62 7.44
N VAL A 103 8.41 10.66 6.90
CA VAL A 103 8.43 12.03 7.44
C VAL A 103 7.00 12.51 7.61
N LYS A 104 6.63 12.84 8.84
CA LYS A 104 5.25 13.23 9.21
C LYS A 104 5.11 14.75 9.27
N SER A 105 3.87 15.22 9.22
CA SER A 105 3.57 16.65 9.39
C SER A 105 4.14 17.16 10.72
N GLY A 106 4.80 18.31 10.68
CA GLY A 106 5.49 18.91 11.84
C GLY A 106 6.92 18.42 12.07
N GLU A 107 7.37 17.36 11.39
CA GLU A 107 8.76 16.90 11.49
C GLU A 107 9.70 17.75 10.61
N PRO A 108 10.99 17.88 11.00
CA PRO A 108 12.00 18.52 10.16
C PRO A 108 12.06 17.88 8.76
N GLY A 109 12.11 18.72 7.74
CA GLY A 109 12.14 18.30 6.33
C GLY A 109 10.77 18.05 5.70
N PHE A 110 9.67 18.07 6.45
CA PHE A 110 8.33 17.89 5.87
C PHE A 110 7.99 18.96 4.82
N ALA A 111 8.27 20.23 5.12
CA ALA A 111 7.99 21.34 4.21
C ALA A 111 8.83 21.27 2.92
N GLU A 112 10.08 20.81 3.02
CA GLU A 112 10.95 20.62 1.87
C GLU A 112 10.44 19.48 0.97
N LEU A 113 10.02 18.36 1.57
CA LEU A 113 9.43 17.25 0.84
C LEU A 113 8.10 17.62 0.19
N ASP A 114 7.27 18.42 0.86
CA ASP A 114 6.03 18.95 0.30
C ASP A 114 6.30 19.82 -0.93
N ALA A 115 7.23 20.77 -0.82
CA ALA A 115 7.65 21.60 -1.94
C ALA A 115 8.22 20.76 -3.10
N LYS A 116 9.10 19.80 -2.80
CA LYS A 116 9.70 18.91 -3.80
C LYS A 116 8.67 18.04 -4.50
N TYR A 117 7.71 17.48 -3.75
CA TYR A 117 6.63 16.68 -4.31
C TYR A 117 5.76 17.50 -5.25
N LEU A 118 5.38 18.72 -4.85
CA LEU A 118 4.56 19.62 -5.65
C LEU A 118 5.30 20.17 -6.88
N ALA A 119 6.58 20.51 -6.76
CA ALA A 119 7.39 21.01 -7.88
C ALA A 119 7.47 20.00 -9.03
N ASN A 120 7.46 18.71 -8.70
CA ASN A 120 7.46 17.62 -9.68
C ASN A 120 6.05 17.13 -10.03
N CYS A 121 5.01 17.78 -9.51
CA CYS A 121 3.63 17.34 -9.69
C CYS A 121 2.82 18.28 -10.56
N LYS A 122 2.46 17.82 -11.76
CA LYS A 122 1.62 18.57 -12.71
C LYS A 122 0.11 18.41 -12.48
N ASN A 123 -0.30 17.69 -11.45
CA ASN A 123 -1.71 17.44 -11.15
C ASN A 123 -2.30 18.58 -10.29
N PRO A 124 -3.23 19.41 -10.81
CA PRO A 124 -3.77 20.57 -10.09
C PRO A 124 -4.64 20.20 -8.88
N LEU A 125 -5.08 18.94 -8.77
CA LEU A 125 -5.83 18.44 -7.61
C LEU A 125 -4.92 18.15 -6.42
N VAL A 126 -3.62 17.99 -6.66
CA VAL A 126 -2.63 17.79 -5.61
C VAL A 126 -2.27 19.14 -5.02
N LYS A 127 -2.77 19.40 -3.81
CA LYS A 127 -2.46 20.60 -3.04
C LYS A 127 -1.39 20.31 -1.99
N SER A 128 -0.78 21.38 -1.49
CA SER A 128 0.15 21.35 -0.36
C SER A 128 -0.50 20.75 0.87
N ALA A 129 0.29 19.95 1.60
CA ALA A 129 -0.06 19.41 2.90
C ALA A 129 0.17 20.42 4.04
N LEU A 130 0.85 21.53 3.76
CA LEU A 130 1.07 22.60 4.73
C LEU A 130 -0.20 23.46 4.86
N PRO A 131 -0.54 23.92 6.08
CA PRO A 131 -1.60 24.89 6.26
C PRO A 131 -1.26 26.17 5.47
N LYS A 132 -2.27 26.78 4.85
CA LYS A 132 -2.11 28.10 4.24
C LYS A 132 -1.73 29.08 5.34
N LYS A 133 -0.55 29.70 5.22
CA LYS A 133 -0.21 30.87 6.05
C LYS A 133 -1.31 31.90 5.82
N LYS A 134 -2.03 32.26 6.89
CA LYS A 134 -2.98 33.37 6.88
C LYS A 134 -2.22 34.69 6.77
#